data_AF-A0A4Q0I9G4-F1
#
_entry.id   AF-A0A4Q0I9G4-F1
#
_cell.length_a   1.000
_cell.length_b   1.000
_cell.length_c   1.000
_cell.angle_alpha   90.00
_cell.angle_beta   90.00
_cell.angle_gamma   90.00
#
_symmetry.space_group_name_H-M   'P 1'
#
loop_
_entity.id
_entity.type
_entity.pdbx_description
1 polymer ?
#
loop_
_entity_poly.entity_id
_entity_poly.type
_entity_poly.pdbx_seq_one_letter_code
_entity_poly.pdbx_strand_id
1 'polypeptide(L)'
;MNKTDLSKFISLILRHKPETIGISLDEHGWANVDELIAGISVEKEFNIEILEDIVRTDDKQRFSFNEDKTLIRANQGHSIPVDVQLDEVVPPEILWHGTGEKYIKSIDVQGLMPKSRLYVHLSKDEETAIKVGARHGVTLKR
;
A
#
# COMPACT_ATOMS: atom_id res chain seq x y z
N MET A 1 -6.34 19.79 1.39
CA MET A 1 -5.45 18.71 0.88
C MET A 1 -6.18 18.07 -0.31
N ASN A 2 -5.50 17.78 -1.43
CA ASN A 2 -6.19 17.11 -2.54
C ASN A 2 -6.38 15.60 -2.21
N LYS A 3 -7.25 14.92 -2.96
CA LYS A 3 -7.58 13.51 -2.76
C LYS A 3 -6.35 12.59 -2.81
N THR A 4 -5.42 12.87 -3.71
CA THR A 4 -4.16 12.11 -3.85
C THR A 4 -3.35 12.16 -2.57
N ASP A 5 -3.28 13.31 -1.93
CA ASP A 5 -2.52 13.49 -0.71
C ASP A 5 -3.24 12.83 0.49
N LEU A 6 -4.56 12.86 0.56
CA LEU A 6 -5.33 12.07 1.54
C LEU A 6 -5.09 10.56 1.36
N SER A 7 -5.13 10.05 0.13
CA SER A 7 -4.83 8.63 -0.16
C SER A 7 -3.41 8.23 0.26
N LYS A 8 -2.41 9.11 0.07
CA LYS A 8 -1.05 8.89 0.58
C LYS A 8 -1.02 8.88 2.11
N PHE A 9 -1.78 9.75 2.77
CA PHE A 9 -1.84 9.83 4.22
C PHE A 9 -2.50 8.58 4.83
N ILE A 10 -3.61 8.13 4.26
CA ILE A 10 -4.25 6.86 4.65
C ILE A 10 -3.29 5.69 4.41
N SER A 11 -2.55 5.68 3.30
CA SER A 11 -1.50 4.67 3.05
C SER A 11 -0.40 4.71 4.11
N LEU A 12 -0.02 5.88 4.64
CA LEU A 12 0.94 5.99 5.73
C LEU A 12 0.38 5.34 7.00
N ILE A 13 -0.84 5.71 7.39
CA ILE A 13 -1.49 5.20 8.60
C ILE A 13 -1.65 3.67 8.52
N LEU A 14 -2.32 3.17 7.48
CA LEU A 14 -2.69 1.75 7.37
C LEU A 14 -1.52 0.82 7.04
N ARG A 15 -0.36 1.32 6.62
CA ARG A 15 0.78 0.46 6.22
C ARG A 15 2.00 0.57 7.11
N HIS A 16 2.11 1.67 7.85
CA HIS A 16 3.38 2.07 8.44
C HIS A 16 3.27 2.59 9.87
N LYS A 17 2.34 3.52 10.10
CA LYS A 17 2.32 4.33 11.31
C LYS A 17 0.90 4.62 11.80
N PRO A 18 0.12 3.61 12.21
CA PRO A 18 -1.24 3.81 12.73
C PRO A 18 -1.26 4.75 13.95
N GLU A 19 -0.18 4.77 14.74
CA GLU A 19 0.01 5.65 15.89
C GLU A 19 0.03 7.15 15.54
N THR A 20 0.21 7.51 14.26
CA THR A 20 0.17 8.90 13.78
C THR A 20 -1.14 9.59 14.13
N ILE A 21 -2.24 8.84 14.19
CA ILE A 21 -3.57 9.32 14.59
C ILE A 21 -4.09 8.62 15.85
N GLY A 22 -3.20 7.93 16.58
CA GLY A 22 -3.53 7.25 17.83
C GLY A 22 -4.37 5.97 17.68
N ILE A 23 -4.41 5.34 16.50
CA ILE A 23 -5.12 4.08 16.30
C ILE A 23 -4.17 2.88 16.28
N SER A 24 -4.72 1.68 16.35
CA SER A 24 -4.02 0.41 16.14
C SER A 24 -4.63 -0.38 14.99
N LEU A 25 -3.84 -1.27 14.38
CA LEU A 25 -4.35 -2.29 13.48
C LEU A 25 -4.38 -3.63 14.19
N ASP A 26 -5.32 -4.50 13.82
CA ASP A 26 -5.31 -5.90 14.24
C ASP A 26 -4.21 -6.70 13.53
N GLU A 27 -4.11 -8.00 13.86
CA GLU A 27 -3.13 -8.91 13.26
C GLU A 27 -3.27 -9.06 11.74
N HIS A 28 -4.42 -8.71 11.16
CA HIS A 28 -4.72 -8.77 9.73
C HIS A 28 -4.68 -7.41 9.02
N GLY A 29 -4.28 -6.36 9.74
CA GLY A 29 -4.15 -4.99 9.23
C GLY A 29 -5.44 -4.19 9.21
N TRP A 30 -6.52 -4.66 9.84
CA TRP A 30 -7.78 -3.93 9.94
C TRP A 30 -7.72 -2.81 10.98
N ALA A 31 -8.18 -1.64 10.58
CA ALA A 31 -8.48 -0.50 11.44
C ALA A 31 -10.00 -0.34 11.58
N ASN A 32 -10.45 0.14 12.74
CA ASN A 32 -11.81 0.64 12.89
C ASN A 32 -12.02 1.92 12.05
N VAL A 33 -13.09 1.97 11.28
CA VAL A 33 -13.38 3.09 10.36
C VAL A 33 -13.70 4.38 11.12
N ASP A 34 -14.47 4.29 12.21
CA ASP A 34 -14.82 5.47 13.02
C ASP A 34 -13.59 6.04 13.71
N GLU A 35 -12.69 5.20 14.23
CA GLU A 35 -11.42 5.64 14.82
C GLU A 35 -10.51 6.29 13.76
N LEU A 36 -10.41 5.70 12.57
CA LEU A 36 -9.65 6.27 11.46
C LEU A 36 -10.18 7.65 11.07
N ILE A 37 -11.50 7.77 10.93
CA ILE A 37 -12.13 9.05 10.59
C ILE A 37 -11.89 10.06 11.70
N ALA A 38 -12.22 9.72 12.95
CA ALA A 38 -12.04 10.60 14.09
C ALA A 38 -10.58 11.08 14.21
N GLY A 39 -9.61 10.19 14.06
CA GLY A 39 -8.18 10.49 14.16
C GLY A 39 -7.68 11.40 13.04
N ILE A 40 -8.13 11.20 11.79
CA ILE A 40 -7.78 12.09 10.67
C ILE A 40 -8.49 13.46 10.81
N SER A 41 -9.73 13.45 11.30
CA SER A 41 -10.58 14.64 11.40
C SER A 41 -10.16 15.65 12.45
N VAL A 42 -9.22 15.29 13.33
CA VAL A 42 -8.59 16.23 14.28
C VAL A 42 -7.91 17.40 13.55
N GLU A 43 -7.27 17.12 12.41
CA GLU A 43 -6.49 18.12 11.68
C GLU A 43 -7.04 18.44 10.29
N LYS A 44 -7.95 17.62 9.77
CA LYS A 44 -8.36 17.65 8.35
C LYS A 44 -9.86 17.49 8.22
N GLU A 45 -10.44 18.09 7.18
CA GLU A 45 -11.82 17.78 6.82
C GLU A 45 -11.87 16.37 6.23
N PHE A 46 -12.46 15.43 6.97
CA PHE A 46 -12.53 14.03 6.62
C PHE A 46 -13.80 13.39 7.21
N ASN A 47 -14.45 12.53 6.43
CA ASN A 47 -15.68 11.83 6.80
C ASN A 47 -15.79 10.52 6.00
N ILE A 48 -16.86 9.77 6.26
CA ILE A 48 -17.09 8.47 5.63
C ILE A 48 -17.26 8.61 4.12
N GLU A 49 -17.94 9.65 3.63
CA GLU A 49 -18.17 9.88 2.20
C GLU A 49 -16.85 10.08 1.44
N ILE A 50 -15.92 10.84 2.03
CA ILE A 50 -14.58 11.04 1.47
C ILE A 50 -13.78 9.73 1.49
N LEU A 51 -13.85 8.95 2.58
CA LEU A 51 -13.14 7.68 2.68
C LEU A 51 -13.66 6.69 1.63
N GLU A 52 -14.97 6.53 1.52
CA GLU A 52 -15.59 5.66 0.51
C GLU A 52 -15.22 6.09 -0.91
N ASP A 53 -15.22 7.39 -1.20
CA ASP A 53 -14.82 7.92 -2.50
C ASP A 53 -13.33 7.65 -2.81
N ILE A 54 -12.46 7.71 -1.80
CA ILE A 54 -11.05 7.32 -1.95
C ILE A 54 -10.94 5.82 -2.28
N VAL A 55 -11.62 4.95 -1.54
CA VAL A 55 -11.57 3.50 -1.78
C VAL A 55 -12.14 3.14 -3.16
N ARG A 56 -13.28 3.72 -3.53
CA ARG A 56 -14.00 3.44 -4.79
C ARG A 56 -13.22 3.86 -6.04
N THR A 57 -12.45 4.93 -5.98
CA THR A 57 -11.70 5.47 -7.12
C THR A 57 -10.23 5.06 -7.13
N ASP A 58 -9.85 4.15 -6.24
CA ASP A 58 -8.50 3.64 -6.19
C ASP A 58 -8.28 2.58 -7.27
N ASP A 59 -7.76 3.01 -8.42
CA ASP A 59 -7.40 2.13 -9.54
C ASP A 59 -6.45 1.00 -9.16
N LYS A 60 -5.71 1.14 -8.04
CA LYS A 60 -4.75 0.15 -7.56
C LYS A 60 -5.30 -0.76 -6.47
N GLN A 61 -6.57 -0.57 -6.08
CA GLN A 61 -7.22 -1.34 -5.03
C GLN A 61 -6.34 -1.45 -3.78
N ARG A 62 -5.79 -0.33 -3.30
CA ARG A 62 -4.88 -0.30 -2.15
C ARG A 62 -5.60 -0.59 -0.84
N PHE A 63 -6.91 -0.35 -0.80
CA PHE A 63 -7.72 -0.43 0.39
C PHE A 63 -8.96 -1.28 0.14
N SER A 64 -9.41 -1.96 1.19
CA SER A 64 -10.68 -2.68 1.20
C SER A 64 -11.39 -2.44 2.52
N PHE A 65 -12.72 -2.36 2.44
CA PHE A 65 -13.60 -2.47 3.60
C PHE A 65 -13.93 -3.94 3.87
N ASN A 66 -14.30 -4.27 5.09
CA ASN A 66 -15.04 -5.49 5.39
C ASN A 66 -16.51 -5.36 4.92
N GLU A 67 -17.31 -6.42 5.08
CA GLU A 67 -18.66 -6.51 4.50
C GLU A 67 -19.61 -5.40 4.96
N ASP A 68 -19.56 -5.01 6.23
CA ASP A 68 -20.41 -3.98 6.82
C ASP A 68 -19.75 -2.59 6.88
N LYS A 69 -18.55 -2.44 6.31
CA LYS A 69 -17.73 -1.22 6.29
C LYS A 69 -17.39 -0.65 7.67
N THR A 70 -17.40 -1.46 8.72
CA THR A 70 -16.92 -1.05 10.05
C THR A 70 -15.40 -1.09 10.16
N LEU A 71 -14.75 -1.87 9.30
CA LEU A 71 -13.29 -2.04 9.25
C LEU A 71 -12.75 -1.70 7.87
N ILE A 72 -11.53 -1.15 7.85
CA ILE A 72 -10.76 -0.88 6.63
C ILE A 72 -9.32 -1.35 6.80
N ARG A 73 -8.73 -1.90 5.75
CA ARG A 73 -7.30 -2.24 5.70
C ARG A 73 -6.65 -1.81 4.41
N ALA A 74 -5.32 -1.74 4.41
CA ALA A 74 -4.57 -1.77 3.16
C ALA A 74 -4.45 -3.22 2.66
N ASN A 75 -4.52 -3.43 1.34
CA ASN A 75 -4.43 -4.77 0.76
C ASN A 75 -2.98 -5.25 0.62
N GLN A 76 -2.04 -4.31 0.52
CA GLN A 76 -0.63 -4.59 0.23
C GLN A 76 0.29 -3.50 0.77
N GLY A 77 1.56 -3.87 0.92
CA GLY A 77 2.64 -2.92 1.16
C GLY A 77 2.74 -2.47 2.60
N HIS A 78 2.46 -3.33 3.57
CA HIS A 78 2.75 -3.08 4.97
C HIS A 78 4.26 -3.11 5.24
N SER A 79 4.73 -2.27 6.18
CA SER A 79 6.05 -2.38 6.82
C SER A 79 5.96 -2.78 8.30
N ILE A 80 4.74 -3.01 8.78
CA ILE A 80 4.42 -3.49 10.12
C ILE A 80 3.98 -4.95 10.03
N PRO A 81 4.17 -5.76 11.08
CA PRO A 81 3.84 -7.17 11.06
C PRO A 81 2.32 -7.36 11.07
N VAL A 82 1.75 -7.64 9.91
CA VAL A 82 0.34 -8.02 9.74
C VAL A 82 0.26 -9.19 8.76
N ASP A 83 -0.65 -10.12 9.01
CA ASP A 83 -0.99 -11.19 8.09
C ASP A 83 -2.27 -10.82 7.32
N VAL A 84 -2.10 -10.27 6.13
CA VAL A 84 -3.22 -9.92 5.25
C VAL A 84 -3.96 -11.14 4.68
N GLN A 85 -3.51 -12.37 4.98
CA GLN A 85 -4.08 -13.64 4.51
C GLN A 85 -4.24 -13.66 2.99
N LEU A 86 -3.13 -13.41 2.29
CA LEU A 86 -3.13 -13.46 0.83
C LEU A 86 -3.29 -14.90 0.37
N ASP A 87 -4.20 -15.12 -0.57
CA ASP A 87 -4.32 -16.41 -1.24
C ASP A 87 -3.06 -16.68 -2.07
N GLU A 88 -2.51 -17.88 -1.90
CA GLU A 88 -1.48 -18.37 -2.81
C GLU A 88 -2.10 -18.62 -4.18
N VAL A 89 -1.55 -17.98 -5.20
CA VAL A 89 -2.00 -18.11 -6.59
C VAL A 89 -0.85 -18.51 -7.49
N VAL A 90 -1.15 -19.28 -8.53
CA VAL A 90 -0.17 -19.55 -9.59
C VAL A 90 0.07 -18.23 -10.35
N PRO A 91 1.29 -17.68 -10.33
CA PRO A 91 1.57 -16.43 -11.02
C PRO A 91 1.58 -16.64 -12.54
N PRO A 92 1.36 -15.58 -13.33
CA PRO A 92 1.70 -15.60 -14.75
C PRO A 92 3.17 -15.95 -14.97
N GLU A 93 3.51 -16.46 -16.16
CA GLU A 93 4.89 -16.82 -16.53
C GLU A 93 5.86 -15.63 -16.38
N ILE A 94 5.38 -14.41 -16.65
CA ILE A 94 6.18 -13.20 -16.58
C ILE A 94 5.49 -12.17 -15.67
N LEU A 95 6.28 -11.63 -14.74
CA LEU A 95 5.96 -10.48 -13.91
C LEU A 95 7.15 -9.53 -13.89
N TRP A 96 6.89 -8.26 -13.62
CA TRP A 96 7.88 -7.18 -13.74
C TRP A 96 8.19 -6.56 -12.38
N HIS A 97 9.45 -6.18 -12.14
CA HIS A 97 9.84 -5.44 -10.94
C HIS A 97 10.51 -4.13 -11.30
N GLY A 98 9.91 -3.02 -10.89
CA GLY A 98 10.46 -1.68 -11.08
C GLY A 98 11.44 -1.29 -9.99
N THR A 99 12.68 -0.99 -10.35
CA THR A 99 13.73 -0.57 -9.40
C THR A 99 14.62 0.53 -9.97
N GLY A 100 15.33 1.24 -9.09
CA GLY A 100 16.34 2.23 -9.49
C GLY A 100 17.66 1.56 -9.87
N GLU A 101 18.36 2.10 -10.88
CA GLU A 101 19.61 1.54 -11.43
C GLU A 101 20.66 1.19 -10.36
N LYS A 102 20.78 2.03 -9.33
CA LYS A 102 21.72 1.84 -8.22
C LYS A 102 21.54 0.52 -7.46
N TYR A 103 20.38 -0.14 -7.56
CA TYR A 103 20.09 -1.39 -6.87
C TYR A 103 20.37 -2.64 -7.71
N ILE A 104 20.63 -2.50 -9.02
CA ILE A 104 20.78 -3.64 -9.94
C ILE A 104 21.88 -4.59 -9.48
N LYS A 105 23.07 -4.07 -9.15
CA LYS A 105 24.19 -4.91 -8.67
C LYS A 105 23.84 -5.73 -7.43
N SER A 106 23.02 -5.18 -6.53
CA SER A 106 22.59 -5.91 -5.34
C SER A 106 21.56 -6.98 -5.69
N ILE A 107 20.66 -6.70 -6.63
CA ILE A 107 19.61 -7.64 -7.06
C ILE A 107 20.22 -8.81 -7.84
N ASP A 108 21.20 -8.56 -8.71
CA ASP A 108 21.89 -9.62 -9.46
C ASP A 108 22.61 -10.63 -8.54
N VAL A 109 23.06 -10.17 -7.36
CA VAL A 109 23.78 -11.01 -6.39
C VAL A 109 22.84 -11.68 -5.38
N GLN A 110 21.81 -10.96 -4.91
CA GLN A 110 20.98 -11.38 -3.77
C GLN A 110 19.57 -11.82 -4.18
N GLY A 111 19.17 -11.59 -5.43
CA GLY A 111 17.79 -11.65 -5.87
C GLY A 111 16.95 -10.48 -5.35
N LEU A 112 15.65 -10.52 -5.64
CA LEU A 112 14.69 -9.56 -5.10
C LEU A 112 14.39 -9.90 -3.64
N MET A 113 14.55 -8.89 -2.78
CA MET A 113 14.21 -9.00 -1.36
C MET A 113 13.12 -7.98 -1.00
N PRO A 114 12.23 -8.30 -0.06
CA PRO A 114 11.12 -7.40 0.32
C PRO A 114 11.60 -6.14 1.07
N LYS A 115 12.84 -6.13 1.57
CA LYS A 115 13.48 -5.03 2.31
C LYS A 115 12.63 -4.62 3.53
N SER A 116 12.09 -3.40 3.54
CA SER A 116 11.26 -2.89 4.64
C SER A 116 9.78 -3.25 4.49
N ARG A 117 9.39 -4.00 3.45
CA ARG A 117 8.04 -4.51 3.24
C ARG A 117 7.96 -5.97 3.72
N LEU A 118 6.73 -6.46 3.89
CA LEU A 118 6.50 -7.89 4.13
C LEU A 118 6.80 -8.75 2.89
N TYR A 119 6.46 -8.28 1.70
CA TYR A 119 6.58 -9.03 0.44
C TYR A 119 7.29 -8.23 -0.65
N VAL A 120 7.86 -8.95 -1.62
CA VAL A 120 8.30 -8.36 -2.89
C VAL A 120 7.06 -8.03 -3.71
N HIS A 121 6.97 -6.78 -4.18
CA HIS A 121 5.89 -6.36 -5.06
C HIS A 121 6.32 -6.48 -6.52
N LEU A 122 5.48 -7.16 -7.28
CA LEU A 122 5.63 -7.36 -8.72
C LEU A 122 4.43 -6.71 -9.45
N SER A 123 4.69 -6.26 -10.67
CA SER A 123 3.72 -5.68 -11.58
C SER A 123 3.36 -6.68 -12.66
N LYS A 124 2.08 -6.70 -13.07
CA LYS A 124 1.60 -7.52 -14.19
C LYS A 124 2.10 -7.06 -15.55
N ASP A 125 2.52 -5.80 -15.67
CA ASP A 125 2.96 -5.17 -16.92
C ASP A 125 4.18 -4.26 -16.71
N GLU A 126 4.99 -4.13 -17.77
CA GLU A 126 6.23 -3.35 -17.79
C GLU A 126 5.98 -1.86 -17.51
N GLU A 127 4.90 -1.29 -18.06
CA GLU A 127 4.58 0.13 -17.89
C GLU A 127 4.36 0.48 -16.41
N THR A 128 3.65 -0.38 -15.68
CA THR A 128 3.44 -0.24 -14.24
C THR A 128 4.76 -0.38 -13.48
N ALA A 129 5.63 -1.34 -13.85
CA ALA A 129 6.95 -1.48 -13.26
C ALA A 129 7.82 -0.23 -13.47
N ILE A 130 7.83 0.36 -14.67
CA ILE A 130 8.57 1.59 -14.95
C ILE A 130 8.07 2.74 -14.05
N LYS A 131 6.75 2.92 -13.94
CA LYS A 131 6.15 3.94 -13.06
C LYS A 131 6.49 3.73 -11.57
N VAL A 132 6.66 2.49 -11.13
CA VAL A 132 7.10 2.16 -9.77
C VAL A 132 8.59 2.47 -9.60
N GLY A 133 9.44 1.99 -10.52
CA GLY A 133 10.88 2.17 -10.45
C GLY A 133 11.33 3.62 -10.53
N ALA A 134 10.62 4.46 -11.30
CA ALA A 134 10.88 5.90 -11.42
C ALA A 134 10.84 6.66 -10.08
N ARG A 135 10.18 6.10 -9.06
CA ARG A 135 10.15 6.65 -7.69
C ARG A 135 11.47 6.48 -6.94
N HIS A 136 12.36 5.63 -7.46
CA HIS A 136 13.62 5.24 -6.83
C HIS A 136 14.86 5.75 -7.57
N GLY A 137 14.67 6.54 -8.63
CA GLY A 137 15.73 7.15 -9.44
C GLY A 137 15.55 6.84 -10.93
N VAL A 138 16.65 6.97 -11.70
CA VAL A 138 16.69 6.58 -13.11
C VAL A 138 16.43 5.08 -13.22
N THR A 139 15.42 4.73 -14.01
CA THR A 139 15.02 3.34 -14.31
C THR A 139 15.70 2.87 -15.59
N LEU A 140 16.27 1.66 -15.57
CA LEU A 140 16.68 0.94 -16.76
C LEU A 140 15.57 -0.06 -17.13
N LYS A 141 15.30 -0.22 -18.44
CA LYS A 141 14.38 -1.26 -18.95
C LYS A 141 15.08 -2.62 -18.87
N ARG A 142 14.50 -3.57 -18.14
CA ARG A 142 14.88 -4.99 -18.17
C ARG A 142 13.66 -5.85 -17.90
#